data_AF-A0A1I2KYI5-F1
#
_entry.id   AF-A0A1I2KYI5-F1
#
_cell.length_a   1.000
_cell.length_b   1.000
_cell.length_c   1.000
_cell.angle_alpha   90.00
_cell.angle_beta   90.00
_cell.angle_gamma   90.00
#
_symmetry.space_group_name_H-M   'P 1'
#
loop_
_entity.id
_entity.type
_entity.pdbx_description
1 polymer ?
#
loop_
_entity_poly.entity_id
_entity_poly.type
_entity_poly.pdbx_seq_one_letter_code
_entity_poly.pdbx_strand_id
1 'polypeptide(L)'
;MRKLLLADRHSLPLSIALHLVPGILIVAAYQFLAAPLVTAIGYPIFLAWAIALVVVLVPILFGLLWLGAHDNGRLSLRGVLRYTGRPIPRGRLIAAVAGLIVWMTVVSLALTPLDNLIFDTFFTWVPFEGAGGSATTYLDGYAHSLLVTTMLICLPLTGFALPLIEELYFRGFLLPRIAHLRAGAPVLNTVLFSIYHFWAPWTVLSKVIFLFPAVWLVWRKQDIRLSIGMHAGTTLLMATVGTVALALGLV
;
A
#
# COMPACT_ATOMS: atom_id res chain seq x y z
N MET A 1 -20.13 16.16 6.27
CA MET A 1 -18.98 15.32 5.88
C MET A 1 -17.70 15.61 6.67
N ARG A 2 -17.12 16.82 6.64
CA ARG A 2 -15.85 17.15 7.33
C ARG A 2 -15.80 16.81 8.82
N LYS A 3 -16.80 17.24 9.60
CA LYS A 3 -16.89 16.97 11.05
C LYS A 3 -16.88 15.46 11.36
N LEU A 4 -17.49 14.65 10.49
CA LEU A 4 -17.51 13.19 10.59
C LEU A 4 -16.11 12.60 10.33
N LEU A 5 -15.42 13.06 9.29
CA LEU A 5 -14.07 12.61 8.95
C LEU A 5 -13.04 12.96 10.03
N LEU A 6 -13.14 14.15 10.62
CA LEU A 6 -12.23 14.61 11.68
C LEU A 6 -12.61 14.14 13.08
N ALA A 7 -13.73 13.45 13.26
CA ALA A 7 -14.16 12.94 14.56
C ALA A 7 -13.09 12.03 15.19
N ASP A 8 -12.98 12.07 16.52
CA ASP A 8 -12.06 11.23 17.28
C ASP A 8 -12.31 9.74 17.10
N ARG A 9 -13.57 9.40 16.82
CA ARG A 9 -14.04 8.03 16.63
C ARG A 9 -14.89 7.97 15.36
N HIS A 10 -14.59 7.01 14.51
CA HIS A 10 -15.43 6.67 13.37
C HIS A 10 -16.38 5.53 13.74
N SER A 11 -17.59 5.55 13.19
CA SER A 11 -18.45 4.37 13.21
C SER A 11 -17.82 3.25 12.37
N LEU A 12 -18.19 2.00 12.66
CA LEU A 12 -17.71 0.85 11.88
C LEU A 12 -18.07 0.95 10.39
N PRO A 13 -19.31 1.29 9.98
CA PRO A 13 -19.65 1.41 8.57
C PRO A 13 -18.83 2.47 7.83
N LEU A 14 -18.62 3.63 8.47
CA LEU A 14 -17.77 4.68 7.91
C LEU A 14 -16.32 4.20 7.76
N SER A 15 -15.79 3.55 8.78
CA SER A 15 -14.42 3.03 8.74
C SER A 15 -14.28 2.01 7.62
N ILE A 16 -15.19 1.04 7.52
CA ILE A 16 -15.19 0.02 6.45
C ILE A 16 -15.22 0.71 5.07
N ALA A 17 -16.14 1.66 4.86
CA ALA A 17 -16.22 2.39 3.59
C ALA A 17 -14.92 3.14 3.28
N LEU A 18 -14.35 3.87 4.25
CA LEU A 18 -13.11 4.61 4.08
C LEU A 18 -11.89 3.71 3.80
N HIS A 19 -11.90 2.45 4.25
CA HIS A 19 -10.84 1.50 3.92
C HIS A 19 -11.03 0.91 2.52
N LEU A 20 -12.25 0.51 2.16
CA LEU A 20 -12.49 -0.31 0.97
C LEU A 20 -12.76 0.51 -0.31
N VAL A 21 -13.43 1.66 -0.20
CA VAL A 21 -13.75 2.50 -1.37
C VAL A 21 -12.50 2.88 -2.19
N PRO A 22 -11.37 3.30 -1.59
CA PRO A 22 -10.16 3.57 -2.36
C PRO A 22 -9.71 2.39 -3.23
N GLY A 23 -9.83 1.16 -2.75
CA GLY A 23 -9.44 -0.05 -3.47
C GLY A 23 -10.33 -0.33 -4.67
N ILE A 24 -11.64 -0.15 -4.49
CA ILE A 24 -12.63 -0.23 -5.58
C ILE A 24 -12.33 0.82 -6.65
N LEU A 25 -12.03 2.05 -6.24
CA LEU A 25 -11.68 3.13 -7.16
C LEU A 25 -10.38 2.84 -7.91
N ILE A 26 -9.39 2.20 -7.29
CA ILE A 26 -8.13 1.81 -7.96
C ILE A 26 -8.40 0.77 -9.04
N VAL A 27 -9.19 -0.26 -8.74
CA VAL A 27 -9.58 -1.26 -9.74
C VAL A 27 -10.34 -0.62 -10.91
N ALA A 28 -11.27 0.28 -10.62
CA ALA A 28 -12.00 1.01 -11.65
C ALA A 28 -11.07 1.91 -12.49
N ALA A 29 -10.16 2.65 -11.85
CA ALA A 29 -9.19 3.50 -12.54
C ALA A 29 -8.22 2.67 -13.38
N TYR A 30 -7.82 1.49 -12.91
CA TYR A 30 -7.03 0.54 -13.70
C TYR A 30 -7.79 0.10 -14.95
N GLN A 31 -9.00 -0.46 -14.76
CA GLN A 31 -9.77 -1.08 -15.83
C GLN A 31 -10.22 -0.09 -16.91
N PHE A 32 -10.71 1.08 -16.51
CA PHE A 32 -11.40 2.01 -17.41
C PHE A 32 -10.53 3.17 -17.89
N LEU A 33 -9.34 3.36 -17.33
CA LEU A 33 -8.46 4.48 -17.69
C LEU A 33 -7.03 4.01 -17.94
N ALA A 34 -6.38 3.42 -16.95
CA ALA A 34 -4.94 3.21 -16.99
C ALA A 34 -4.52 2.07 -17.92
N ALA A 35 -5.18 0.91 -17.87
CA ALA A 35 -4.86 -0.22 -18.73
C ALA A 35 -5.08 0.11 -20.22
N PRO A 36 -6.23 0.65 -20.66
CA PRO A 36 -6.42 1.05 -22.06
C PRO A 36 -5.37 2.06 -22.55
N LEU A 37 -5.02 3.04 -21.72
CA LEU A 37 -4.01 4.05 -22.04
C LEU A 37 -2.62 3.44 -22.23
N VAL A 38 -2.18 2.61 -21.28
CA VAL A 38 -0.84 2.00 -21.28
C VAL A 38 -0.67 1.01 -22.43
N THR A 39 -1.69 0.20 -22.70
CA THR A 39 -1.70 -0.69 -23.86
C THR A 39 -1.64 0.10 -25.17
N ALA A 40 -2.39 1.21 -25.29
CA ALA A 40 -2.39 2.04 -26.49
C ALA A 40 -1.03 2.68 -26.82
N ILE A 41 -0.21 2.96 -25.80
CA ILE A 41 1.15 3.49 -25.97
C ILE A 41 2.24 2.40 -25.99
N GLY A 42 1.87 1.11 -25.87
CA GLY A 42 2.79 -0.03 -25.95
C GLY A 42 3.73 -0.19 -24.76
N TYR A 43 3.35 0.29 -23.58
CA TYR A 43 4.16 0.15 -22.36
C TYR A 43 3.76 -1.08 -21.53
N PRO A 44 4.67 -1.63 -20.70
CA PRO A 44 4.37 -2.69 -19.76
C PRO A 44 3.21 -2.37 -18.85
N ILE A 45 2.30 -3.33 -18.69
CA ILE A 45 1.04 -3.16 -17.96
C ILE A 45 1.22 -2.77 -16.48
N PHE A 46 2.40 -3.04 -15.90
CA PHE A 46 2.76 -2.58 -14.56
C PHE A 46 2.64 -1.05 -14.40
N LEU A 47 2.88 -0.29 -15.47
CA LEU A 47 2.69 1.16 -15.49
C LEU A 47 1.22 1.55 -15.23
N ALA A 48 0.26 0.74 -15.68
CA ALA A 48 -1.16 1.01 -15.49
C ALA A 48 -1.54 0.96 -14.00
N TRP A 49 -0.95 0.05 -13.23
CA TRP A 49 -1.14 0.01 -11.78
C TRP A 49 -0.60 1.26 -11.09
N ALA A 50 0.58 1.74 -11.49
CA ALA A 50 1.14 2.97 -10.95
C ALA A 50 0.22 4.18 -11.24
N ILE A 51 -0.30 4.29 -12.47
CA ILE A 51 -1.25 5.35 -12.86
C ILE A 51 -2.54 5.26 -12.04
N ALA A 52 -3.14 4.07 -11.94
CA ALA A 52 -4.39 3.86 -11.19
C ALA A 52 -4.24 4.24 -9.71
N LEU A 53 -3.13 3.84 -9.09
CA LEU A 53 -2.81 4.21 -7.72
C LEU A 53 -2.60 5.72 -7.56
N VAL A 54 -1.89 6.38 -8.48
CA VAL A 54 -1.71 7.85 -8.47
C VAL A 54 -3.06 8.56 -8.55
N VAL A 55 -3.92 8.16 -9.49
CA VAL A 55 -5.24 8.77 -9.71
C VAL A 55 -6.13 8.71 -8.46
N VAL A 56 -5.95 7.72 -7.59
CA VAL A 56 -6.77 7.58 -6.37
C VAL A 56 -6.07 8.08 -5.11
N LEU A 57 -4.82 7.69 -4.88
CA LEU A 57 -4.09 8.00 -3.66
C LEU A 57 -3.67 9.47 -3.57
N VAL A 58 -3.31 10.10 -4.68
CA VAL A 58 -2.91 11.52 -4.67
C VAL A 58 -4.10 12.42 -4.28
N PRO A 59 -5.31 12.25 -4.83
CA PRO A 59 -6.50 12.95 -4.32
C PRO A 59 -6.80 12.70 -2.85
N ILE A 60 -6.58 11.47 -2.34
CA ILE A 60 -6.73 11.18 -0.90
C ILE A 60 -5.73 12.01 -0.09
N LEU A 61 -4.46 12.06 -0.48
CA LEU A 61 -3.45 12.90 0.17
C LEU A 61 -3.86 14.38 0.15
N PHE A 62 -4.33 14.90 -0.99
CA PHE A 62 -4.85 16.26 -1.08
C PHE A 62 -6.07 16.47 -0.17
N GLY A 63 -6.96 15.49 -0.08
CA GLY A 63 -8.08 15.51 0.87
C GLY A 63 -7.61 15.64 2.31
N LEU A 64 -6.58 14.89 2.72
CA LEU A 64 -5.98 15.01 4.06
C LEU A 64 -5.36 16.40 4.29
N LEU A 65 -4.63 16.95 3.31
CA LEU A 65 -4.06 18.29 3.40
C LEU A 65 -5.13 19.38 3.46
N TRP A 66 -6.22 19.22 2.69
CA TRP A 66 -7.37 20.11 2.68
C TRP A 66 -8.12 20.10 4.02
N LEU A 67 -8.27 18.93 4.65
CA LEU A 67 -8.81 18.82 6.01
C LEU A 67 -7.95 19.61 7.00
N GLY A 68 -6.62 19.53 6.88
CA GLY A 68 -5.72 20.28 7.74
C GLY A 68 -5.69 21.78 7.46
N ALA A 69 -5.91 22.20 6.20
CA ALA A 69 -6.08 23.61 5.86
C ALA A 69 -7.33 24.22 6.51
N HIS A 70 -8.40 23.45 6.60
CA HIS A 70 -9.62 23.90 7.27
C HIS A 70 -9.48 23.99 8.79
N ASP A 71 -8.69 23.10 9.39
CA ASP A 71 -8.55 23.03 10.86
C ASP A 71 -7.44 23.96 11.38
N ASN A 72 -6.37 24.14 10.61
CA ASN A 72 -5.17 24.89 11.02
C ASN A 72 -4.90 26.15 10.19
N GLY A 73 -5.72 26.47 9.18
CA GLY A 73 -5.50 27.60 8.27
C GLY A 73 -4.39 27.41 7.22
N ARG A 74 -3.79 26.21 7.11
CA ARG A 74 -2.71 25.90 6.14
C ARG A 74 -2.70 24.44 5.69
N LEU A 75 -2.32 24.18 4.44
CA LEU A 75 -2.16 22.81 3.91
C LEU A 75 -1.14 22.04 4.75
N SER A 76 -1.62 21.08 5.54
CA SER A 76 -0.82 20.41 6.56
C SER A 76 -1.48 19.10 6.98
N LEU A 77 -0.67 18.11 7.34
CA LEU A 77 -1.13 16.85 7.93
C LEU A 77 -1.19 16.91 9.47
N ARG A 78 -0.68 18.00 10.07
CA ARG A 78 -0.71 18.23 11.52
C ARG A 78 -2.16 18.34 12.01
N GLY A 79 -2.50 17.67 13.11
CA GLY A 79 -3.86 17.62 13.65
C GLY A 79 -4.79 16.63 12.92
N VAL A 80 -4.55 16.39 11.62
CA VAL A 80 -5.30 15.41 10.82
C VAL A 80 -4.83 13.97 11.10
N LEU A 81 -3.51 13.78 11.10
CA LEU A 81 -2.87 12.50 11.41
C LEU A 81 -2.57 12.38 12.90
N ARG A 82 -2.70 11.16 13.44
CA ARG A 82 -2.25 10.80 14.79
C ARG A 82 -1.06 9.84 14.72
N TYR A 83 -0.53 9.50 15.89
CA TYR A 83 0.66 8.64 16.03
C TYR A 83 1.92 9.23 15.39
N THR A 84 1.96 10.56 15.25
CA THR A 84 3.09 11.33 14.69
C THR A 84 4.02 11.90 15.75
N GLY A 85 3.75 11.63 17.05
CA GLY A 85 4.48 12.18 18.20
C GLY A 85 5.89 11.61 18.42
N ARG A 86 6.29 10.60 17.63
CA ARG A 86 7.64 10.01 17.64
C ARG A 86 8.13 9.48 19.01
N PRO A 87 7.32 8.71 19.76
CA PRO A 87 7.70 8.22 21.09
C PRO A 87 8.89 7.24 21.10
N ILE A 88 9.19 6.58 19.97
CA ILE A 88 10.33 5.65 19.89
C ILE A 88 11.63 6.41 19.57
N PRO A 89 12.71 6.23 20.36
CA PRO A 89 14.03 6.77 20.03
C PRO A 89 14.59 6.21 18.72
N ARG A 90 15.42 6.98 18.01
CA ARG A 90 15.90 6.63 16.66
C ARG A 90 16.55 5.25 16.56
N GLY A 91 17.46 4.89 17.48
CA GLY A 91 18.14 3.58 17.43
C GLY A 91 17.17 2.39 17.58
N ARG A 92 16.22 2.48 18.53
CA ARG A 92 15.18 1.45 18.71
C ARG A 92 14.23 1.38 17.52
N LEU A 93 13.91 2.52 16.91
CA LEU A 93 13.09 2.59 15.71
C LEU A 93 13.78 1.89 14.54
N ILE A 94 15.07 2.19 14.28
CA ILE A 94 15.84 1.58 13.20
C ILE A 94 15.90 0.07 13.37
N ALA A 95 16.23 -0.41 14.58
CA ALA A 95 16.27 -1.85 14.85
C ALA A 95 14.90 -2.53 14.65
N ALA A 96 13.82 -1.90 15.12
CA ALA A 96 12.47 -2.43 14.93
C ALA A 96 12.06 -2.44 13.45
N VAL A 97 12.34 -1.37 12.70
CA VAL A 97 12.06 -1.30 11.25
C VAL A 97 12.86 -2.34 10.49
N ALA A 98 14.15 -2.52 10.79
CA ALA A 98 14.97 -3.55 10.15
C ALA A 98 14.39 -4.96 10.38
N GLY A 99 14.02 -5.29 11.62
CA GLY A 99 13.36 -6.56 11.94
C GLY A 99 12.01 -6.73 11.23
N LEU A 100 11.22 -5.66 11.10
CA LEU A 100 9.95 -5.68 10.38
C LEU A 100 10.12 -5.83 8.87
N ILE A 101 11.14 -5.23 8.26
CA ILE A 101 11.47 -5.42 6.83
C ILE A 101 11.85 -6.88 6.57
N VAL A 102 12.71 -7.46 7.41
CA VAL A 102 13.08 -8.87 7.33
C VAL A 102 11.85 -9.75 7.48
N TRP A 103 10.99 -9.49 8.47
CA TRP A 103 9.73 -10.20 8.65
C TRP A 103 8.84 -10.12 7.41
N MET A 104 8.55 -8.91 6.93
CA MET A 104 7.67 -8.69 5.78
C MET A 104 8.19 -9.42 4.55
N THR A 105 9.49 -9.35 4.28
CA THR A 105 10.14 -9.99 3.13
C THR A 105 10.13 -11.51 3.24
N VAL A 106 10.62 -12.07 4.35
CA VAL A 106 10.77 -13.53 4.50
C VAL A 106 9.40 -14.20 4.53
N VAL A 107 8.44 -13.62 5.27
CA VAL A 107 7.10 -14.20 5.42
C VAL A 107 6.29 -14.06 4.14
N SER A 108 6.39 -12.96 3.39
CA SER A 108 5.70 -12.84 2.10
C SER A 108 6.22 -13.87 1.08
N LEU A 109 7.54 -14.07 1.01
CA LEU A 109 8.13 -15.10 0.14
C LEU A 109 7.71 -16.51 0.56
N ALA A 110 7.74 -16.81 1.87
CA ALA A 110 7.33 -18.11 2.38
C ALA A 110 5.85 -18.43 2.13
N LEU A 111 4.99 -17.42 2.00
CA LEU A 111 3.56 -17.56 1.73
C LEU A 111 3.20 -17.56 0.24
N THR A 112 4.17 -17.36 -0.66
CA THR A 112 3.91 -17.39 -2.11
C THR A 112 3.27 -18.70 -2.60
N PRO A 113 3.67 -19.91 -2.12
CA PRO A 113 2.99 -21.15 -2.51
C PRO A 113 1.52 -21.20 -2.09
N LEU A 114 1.18 -20.60 -0.94
CA LEU A 114 -0.21 -20.49 -0.48
C LEU A 114 -1.00 -19.52 -1.38
N ASP A 115 -0.41 -18.37 -1.71
CA ASP A 115 -1.04 -17.39 -2.60
C ASP A 115 -1.34 -18.00 -3.98
N ASN A 116 -0.39 -18.77 -4.53
CA ASN A 116 -0.56 -19.47 -5.80
C ASN A 116 -1.66 -20.54 -5.71
N LEU A 117 -1.66 -21.37 -4.65
CA LEU A 117 -2.70 -22.37 -4.44
C LEU A 117 -4.10 -21.74 -4.39
N ILE A 118 -4.26 -20.64 -3.65
CA ILE A 118 -5.55 -19.94 -3.55
C ILE A 118 -5.94 -19.35 -4.90
N PHE A 119 -4.98 -18.75 -5.63
CA PHE A 119 -5.21 -18.21 -6.96
C PHE A 119 -5.69 -19.28 -7.95
N ASP A 120 -4.92 -20.37 -8.08
CA ASP A 120 -5.18 -21.46 -9.02
C ASP A 120 -6.52 -22.17 -8.72
N THR A 121 -6.91 -22.22 -7.45
CA THR A 121 -8.15 -22.88 -7.03
C THR A 121 -9.39 -22.00 -7.21
N PHE A 122 -9.29 -20.70 -6.91
CA PHE A 122 -10.48 -19.85 -6.74
C PHE A 122 -10.54 -18.59 -7.59
N PHE A 123 -9.41 -18.10 -8.11
CA PHE A 123 -9.31 -16.75 -8.69
C PHE A 123 -8.70 -16.69 -10.10
N THR A 124 -8.58 -17.81 -10.79
CA THR A 124 -8.13 -17.87 -12.20
C THR A 124 -9.00 -17.08 -13.18
N TRP A 125 -10.23 -16.73 -12.79
CA TRP A 125 -11.15 -15.89 -13.56
C TRP A 125 -10.91 -14.38 -13.38
N VAL A 126 -10.03 -13.95 -12.46
CA VAL A 126 -9.76 -12.53 -12.22
C VAL A 126 -8.88 -11.99 -13.36
N PRO A 127 -9.33 -10.97 -14.13
CA PRO A 127 -8.76 -10.64 -15.44
C PRO A 127 -7.58 -9.64 -15.37
N PHE A 128 -6.91 -9.51 -14.23
CA PHE A 128 -5.82 -8.57 -14.07
C PHE A 128 -4.51 -9.16 -14.55
N GLU A 129 -3.86 -8.53 -15.55
CA GLU A 129 -2.53 -8.95 -15.99
C GLU A 129 -1.52 -8.89 -14.83
N GLY A 130 -0.74 -9.96 -14.66
CA GLY A 130 0.13 -10.17 -13.50
C GLY A 130 -0.49 -10.97 -12.35
N ALA A 131 -1.76 -11.40 -12.47
CA ALA A 131 -2.37 -12.38 -11.60
C ALA A 131 -1.85 -13.79 -11.95
N GLY A 132 -0.78 -14.27 -11.30
CA GLY A 132 -0.23 -15.62 -11.56
C GLY A 132 1.25 -15.82 -11.21
N GLY A 133 1.70 -17.08 -11.39
CA GLY A 133 2.80 -17.73 -10.67
C GLY A 133 4.27 -17.36 -10.97
N SER A 134 4.56 -16.21 -11.56
CA SER A 134 5.95 -15.75 -11.70
C SER A 134 6.09 -14.24 -11.56
N ALA A 135 7.07 -13.84 -10.74
CA ALA A 135 7.44 -12.44 -10.51
C ALA A 135 8.06 -11.75 -11.73
N THR A 136 8.25 -12.44 -12.86
CA THR A 136 8.88 -11.88 -14.06
C THR A 136 8.06 -12.03 -15.34
N THR A 137 6.97 -12.80 -15.35
CA THR A 137 6.20 -13.05 -16.59
C THR A 137 5.59 -11.78 -17.20
N TYR A 138 5.37 -10.73 -16.39
CA TYR A 138 4.94 -9.42 -16.91
C TYR A 138 6.04 -8.65 -17.68
N LEU A 139 7.28 -9.15 -17.66
CA LEU A 139 8.41 -8.59 -18.40
C LEU A 139 8.51 -9.16 -19.83
N ASP A 140 7.91 -10.33 -20.07
CA ASP A 140 8.01 -11.02 -21.35
C ASP A 140 7.33 -10.22 -22.47
N GLY A 141 7.98 -10.17 -23.64
CA GLY A 141 7.43 -9.53 -24.85
C GLY A 141 7.68 -8.03 -24.98
N TYR A 142 8.25 -7.36 -23.98
CA TYR A 142 8.63 -5.94 -24.06
C TYR A 142 10.12 -5.76 -24.35
N ALA A 143 10.46 -4.70 -25.09
CA ALA A 143 11.86 -4.31 -25.27
C ALA A 143 12.49 -3.94 -23.90
N HIS A 144 13.74 -4.36 -23.68
CA HIS A 144 14.48 -4.10 -22.44
C HIS A 144 14.46 -2.61 -22.02
N SER A 145 14.59 -1.70 -22.99
CA SER A 145 14.53 -0.26 -22.76
C SER A 145 13.17 0.21 -22.21
N LEU A 146 12.05 -0.38 -22.65
CA LEU A 146 10.71 -0.08 -22.14
C LEU A 146 10.51 -0.62 -20.73
N LEU A 147 11.03 -1.82 -20.45
CA LEU A 147 11.01 -2.40 -19.11
C LEU A 147 11.78 -1.52 -18.12
N VAL A 148 13.03 -1.15 -18.45
CA VAL A 148 13.86 -0.28 -17.60
C VAL A 148 13.20 1.08 -17.40
N THR A 149 12.68 1.70 -18.47
CA THR A 149 11.97 3.00 -18.38
C THR A 149 10.76 2.89 -17.45
N THR A 150 9.97 1.83 -17.57
CA THR A 150 8.80 1.61 -16.72
C THR A 150 9.18 1.43 -15.27
N MET A 151 10.22 0.64 -14.99
CA MET A 151 10.73 0.45 -13.64
C MET A 151 11.26 1.75 -13.04
N LEU A 152 11.98 2.56 -13.81
CA LEU A 152 12.47 3.87 -13.35
C LEU A 152 11.33 4.86 -13.02
N ILE A 153 10.24 4.84 -13.79
CA ILE A 153 9.03 5.64 -13.50
C ILE A 153 8.33 5.11 -12.24
N CYS A 154 8.20 3.79 -12.12
CA CYS A 154 7.46 3.16 -11.03
C CYS A 154 8.23 3.21 -9.69
N LEU A 155 9.56 3.16 -9.70
CA LEU A 155 10.39 3.17 -8.48
C LEU A 155 10.05 4.30 -7.50
N PRO A 156 10.02 5.59 -7.88
CA PRO A 156 9.63 6.65 -6.95
C PRO A 156 8.14 6.59 -6.56
N LEU A 157 7.28 6.05 -7.43
CA LEU A 157 5.84 5.97 -7.23
C LEU A 157 5.46 4.75 -6.37
N THR A 158 5.45 3.55 -6.96
CA THR A 158 5.05 2.30 -6.32
C THR A 158 6.11 1.80 -5.35
N GLY A 159 7.39 2.14 -5.56
CA GLY A 159 8.45 1.80 -4.62
C GLY A 159 8.40 2.65 -3.34
N PHE A 160 7.87 3.87 -3.36
CA PHE A 160 7.91 4.73 -2.16
C PHE A 160 6.69 5.62 -1.95
N ALA A 161 6.40 6.54 -2.87
CA ALA A 161 5.43 7.61 -2.63
C ALA A 161 4.00 7.09 -2.37
N LEU A 162 3.56 6.08 -3.14
CA LEU A 162 2.22 5.50 -3.01
C LEU A 162 2.06 4.69 -1.71
N PRO A 163 2.96 3.75 -1.35
CA PRO A 163 2.97 3.12 -0.03
C PRO A 163 3.04 4.13 1.12
N LEU A 164 3.79 5.23 0.97
CA LEU A 164 3.83 6.29 1.97
C LEU A 164 2.45 6.93 2.16
N ILE A 165 1.74 7.27 1.08
CA ILE A 165 0.38 7.82 1.16
C ILE A 165 -0.56 6.83 1.86
N GLU A 166 -0.46 5.55 1.54
CA GLU A 166 -1.23 4.51 2.22
C GLU A 166 -0.94 4.49 3.73
N GLU A 167 0.31 4.56 4.16
CA GLU A 167 0.65 4.61 5.58
C GLU A 167 0.10 5.87 6.28
N LEU A 168 0.17 7.03 5.62
CA LEU A 168 -0.42 8.26 6.14
C LEU A 168 -1.94 8.13 6.29
N TYR A 169 -2.61 7.53 5.31
CA TYR A 169 -4.06 7.37 5.32
C TYR A 169 -4.52 6.25 6.27
N PHE A 170 -4.07 5.02 6.09
CA PHE A 170 -4.56 3.88 6.85
C PHE A 170 -4.06 3.86 8.30
N ARG A 171 -2.79 4.20 8.54
CA ARG A 171 -2.18 4.10 9.88
C ARG A 171 -2.15 5.44 10.59
N GLY A 172 -1.92 6.53 9.86
CA GLY A 172 -1.94 7.89 10.41
C GLY A 172 -3.35 8.47 10.58
N PHE A 173 -4.28 8.17 9.68
CA PHE A 173 -5.62 8.75 9.68
C PHE A 173 -6.71 7.77 10.18
N LEU A 174 -6.81 6.55 9.65
CA LEU A 174 -7.92 5.63 9.96
C LEU A 174 -7.73 4.83 11.25
N LEU A 175 -6.60 4.15 11.43
CA LEU A 175 -6.32 3.31 12.61
C LEU A 175 -6.56 4.02 13.96
N PRO A 176 -6.15 5.29 14.16
CA PRO A 176 -6.39 5.99 15.42
C PRO A 176 -7.88 6.23 15.71
N ARG A 177 -8.72 6.32 14.67
CA ARG A 177 -10.15 6.62 14.79
C ARG A 177 -10.98 5.37 15.11
N ILE A 178 -10.42 4.19 14.90
CA ILE A 178 -10.96 2.91 15.37
C ILE A 178 -10.28 2.38 16.64
N ALA A 179 -9.37 3.15 17.25
CA ALA A 179 -8.61 2.72 18.45
C ALA A 179 -9.50 2.39 19.67
N HIS A 180 -10.75 2.87 19.68
CA HIS A 180 -11.76 2.53 20.69
C HIS A 180 -12.12 1.03 20.71
N LEU A 181 -11.83 0.29 19.63
CA LEU A 181 -11.94 -1.17 19.56
C LEU A 181 -10.81 -1.91 20.29
N ARG A 182 -9.89 -1.18 20.94
CA ARG A 182 -8.74 -1.74 21.67
C ARG A 182 -7.91 -2.66 20.78
N ALA A 183 -7.63 -3.89 21.22
CA ALA A 183 -6.87 -4.88 20.45
C ALA A 183 -7.52 -5.26 19.12
N GLY A 184 -8.83 -5.07 18.96
CA GLY A 184 -9.53 -5.26 17.69
C GLY A 184 -9.19 -4.20 16.63
N ALA A 185 -8.69 -3.03 17.02
CA ALA A 185 -8.35 -1.94 16.10
C ALA A 185 -7.24 -2.31 15.10
N PRO A 186 -6.04 -2.79 15.51
CA PRO A 186 -5.01 -3.21 14.57
C PRO A 186 -5.43 -4.44 13.74
N VAL A 187 -6.26 -5.33 14.28
CA VAL A 187 -6.79 -6.50 13.54
C VAL A 187 -7.70 -6.01 12.40
N LEU A 188 -8.72 -5.22 12.74
CA LEU A 188 -9.67 -4.69 11.75
C LEU A 188 -8.96 -3.85 10.68
N ASN A 189 -8.03 -2.98 11.08
CA ASN A 189 -7.26 -2.17 10.14
C ASN A 189 -6.45 -3.04 9.16
N THR A 190 -5.78 -4.07 9.67
CA THR A 190 -4.95 -4.96 8.84
C THR A 190 -5.81 -5.76 7.87
N VAL A 191 -6.93 -6.32 8.33
CA VAL A 191 -7.87 -7.08 7.48
C VAL A 191 -8.45 -6.20 6.38
N LEU A 192 -9.00 -5.03 6.75
CA LEU A 192 -9.59 -4.12 5.76
C LEU A 192 -8.55 -3.58 4.78
N PHE A 193 -7.33 -3.27 5.23
CA PHE A 193 -6.23 -2.88 4.34
C PHE A 193 -5.81 -4.01 3.40
N SER A 194 -5.86 -5.26 3.86
CA SER A 194 -5.56 -6.41 3.00
C SER A 194 -6.63 -6.59 1.93
N ILE A 195 -7.92 -6.46 2.28
CA ILE A 195 -9.06 -6.54 1.35
C ILE A 195 -9.08 -5.35 0.37
N TYR A 196 -8.63 -4.16 0.80
CA TYR A 196 -8.49 -2.98 -0.07
C TYR A 196 -7.72 -3.28 -1.37
N HIS A 197 -6.86 -4.30 -1.38
CA HIS A 197 -6.19 -4.81 -2.57
C HIS A 197 -7.13 -5.71 -3.42
N PHE A 198 -8.26 -5.17 -3.85
CA PHE A 198 -9.27 -5.89 -4.65
C PHE A 198 -8.71 -6.50 -5.95
N TRP A 199 -7.54 -6.05 -6.40
CA TRP A 199 -6.83 -6.58 -7.57
C TRP A 199 -6.02 -7.86 -7.29
N ALA A 200 -5.86 -8.25 -6.03
CA ALA A 200 -5.12 -9.46 -5.63
C ALA A 200 -5.79 -10.18 -4.44
N PRO A 201 -7.09 -10.57 -4.56
CA PRO A 201 -7.85 -11.13 -3.44
C PRO A 201 -7.26 -12.42 -2.85
N TRP A 202 -6.55 -13.24 -3.64
CA TRP A 202 -5.89 -14.45 -3.17
C TRP A 202 -4.80 -14.19 -2.13
N THR A 203 -4.19 -13.01 -2.15
CA THR A 203 -3.11 -12.63 -1.22
C THR A 203 -3.58 -12.04 0.11
N VAL A 204 -4.91 -11.92 0.34
CA VAL A 204 -5.46 -11.25 1.53
C VAL A 204 -4.96 -11.90 2.82
N LEU A 205 -4.97 -13.23 2.89
CA LEU A 205 -4.50 -13.95 4.07
C LEU A 205 -3.02 -13.67 4.33
N SER A 206 -2.19 -13.73 3.29
CA SER A 206 -0.77 -13.47 3.40
C SER A 206 -0.46 -12.05 3.84
N LYS A 207 -1.14 -11.05 3.24
CA LYS A 207 -1.05 -9.64 3.64
C LYS A 207 -1.40 -9.45 5.11
N VAL A 208 -2.45 -10.11 5.61
CA VAL A 208 -2.77 -10.06 7.04
C VAL A 208 -1.60 -10.54 7.87
N ILE A 209 -1.00 -11.68 7.54
CA ILE A 209 0.08 -12.27 8.33
C ILE A 209 1.34 -11.38 8.31
N PHE A 210 1.81 -10.96 7.13
CA PHE A 210 3.08 -10.24 7.05
C PHE A 210 2.98 -8.76 7.44
N LEU A 211 1.81 -8.11 7.31
CA LEU A 211 1.63 -6.71 7.71
C LEU A 211 1.28 -6.53 9.19
N PHE A 212 0.60 -7.50 9.80
CA PHE A 212 0.02 -7.34 11.14
C PHE A 212 1.03 -6.88 12.21
N PRO A 213 2.26 -7.41 12.29
CA PRO A 213 3.20 -6.98 13.34
C PRO A 213 3.51 -5.49 13.34
N ALA A 214 3.68 -4.88 12.16
CA ALA A 214 3.89 -3.44 12.09
C ALA A 214 2.64 -2.64 12.47
N VAL A 215 1.46 -3.04 12.00
CA VAL A 215 0.19 -2.36 12.35
C VAL A 215 -0.06 -2.44 13.85
N TRP A 216 0.17 -3.61 14.45
CA TRP A 216 0.07 -3.81 15.90
C TRP A 216 1.08 -2.93 16.66
N LEU A 217 2.34 -2.87 16.21
CA LEU A 217 3.35 -2.02 16.85
C LEU A 217 3.03 -0.54 16.70
N VAL A 218 2.53 -0.07 15.56
CA VAL A 218 2.05 1.31 15.38
C VAL A 218 0.95 1.63 16.36
N TRP A 219 -0.05 0.74 16.51
CA TRP A 219 -1.14 0.93 17.49
C TRP A 219 -0.62 0.94 18.93
N ARG A 220 0.25 -0.01 19.31
CA ARG A 220 0.78 -0.14 20.67
C ARG A 220 1.71 1.00 21.06
N LYS A 221 2.58 1.41 20.14
CA LYS A 221 3.62 2.42 20.39
C LYS A 221 3.19 3.81 19.96
N GLN A 222 2.05 3.94 19.28
CA GLN A 222 1.53 5.21 18.77
C GLN A 222 2.56 5.95 17.90
N ASP A 223 3.25 5.20 17.02
CA ASP A 223 4.34 5.71 16.18
C ASP A 223 4.24 5.17 14.74
N ILE A 224 3.72 5.98 13.82
CA ILE A 224 3.54 5.58 12.41
C ILE A 224 4.85 5.31 11.67
N ARG A 225 6.00 5.77 12.20
CA ARG A 225 7.29 5.56 11.55
C ARG A 225 7.66 4.09 11.44
N LEU A 226 7.11 3.24 12.31
CA LEU A 226 7.30 1.79 12.26
C LEU A 226 6.76 1.19 10.96
N SER A 227 5.50 1.50 10.61
CA SER A 227 4.88 0.96 9.40
C SER A 227 5.32 1.71 8.15
N ILE A 228 5.61 3.01 8.21
CA ILE A 228 6.27 3.72 7.10
C ILE A 228 7.62 3.07 6.80
N GLY A 229 8.45 2.84 7.82
CA GLY A 229 9.76 2.20 7.66
C GLY A 229 9.65 0.78 7.12
N MET A 230 8.71 -0.02 7.62
CA MET A 230 8.49 -1.38 7.11
C MET A 230 7.91 -1.37 5.70
N HIS A 231 6.74 -0.79 5.50
CA HIS A 231 5.97 -0.92 4.27
C HIS A 231 6.64 -0.18 3.11
N ALA A 232 6.78 1.15 3.22
CA ALA A 232 7.42 1.95 2.17
C ALA A 232 8.92 1.63 2.04
N GLY A 233 9.58 1.22 3.13
CA GLY A 233 10.98 0.80 3.07
C GLY A 233 11.17 -0.54 2.36
N THR A 234 10.30 -1.52 2.60
CA THR A 234 10.36 -2.82 1.89
C THR A 234 10.06 -2.64 0.41
N THR A 235 9.02 -1.88 0.06
CA THR A 235 8.69 -1.61 -1.36
C THR A 235 9.83 -0.88 -2.07
N LEU A 236 10.49 0.08 -1.40
CA LEU A 236 11.60 0.83 -1.98
C LEU A 236 12.81 -0.07 -2.19
N LEU A 237 13.13 -0.91 -1.20
CA LEU A 237 14.22 -1.87 -1.28
C LEU A 237 13.99 -2.82 -2.46
N MET A 238 12.82 -3.45 -2.54
CA MET A 238 12.49 -4.42 -3.60
C MET A 238 12.45 -3.78 -4.98
N ALA A 239 11.82 -2.61 -5.11
CA ALA A 239 11.78 -1.88 -6.38
C ALA A 239 13.17 -1.44 -6.84
N THR A 240 14.06 -1.03 -5.91
CA THR A 240 15.43 -0.66 -6.24
C THR A 240 16.23 -1.87 -6.71
N VAL A 241 16.18 -2.99 -5.96
CA VAL A 241 16.89 -4.22 -6.33
C VAL A 241 16.41 -4.75 -7.68
N GLY A 242 15.09 -4.82 -7.90
CA GLY A 242 14.51 -5.27 -9.16
C GLY A 242 14.88 -4.36 -10.34
N THR A 243 14.78 -3.04 -10.18
CA THR A 243 15.16 -2.08 -11.22
C THR A 243 16.66 -2.18 -11.57
N VAL A 244 17.53 -2.29 -10.57
CA VAL A 244 18.98 -2.42 -10.79
C VAL A 244 19.31 -3.74 -11.47
N ALA A 245 18.73 -4.86 -11.01
CA ALA A 245 18.96 -6.17 -11.63
C ALA A 245 18.55 -6.17 -13.11
N LEU A 246 17.35 -5.62 -13.41
CA LEU A 246 16.86 -5.49 -14.78
C LEU A 246 17.78 -4.58 -15.62
N ALA A 247 18.17 -3.42 -15.09
CA ALA A 247 19.03 -2.47 -15.82
C ALA A 247 20.42 -3.06 -16.15
N LEU A 248 20.92 -3.97 -15.30
CA LEU A 248 22.17 -4.69 -15.51
C LEU A 248 22.03 -5.97 -16.36
N GLY A 249 20.81 -6.32 -16.78
CA GLY A 249 20.54 -7.53 -17.55
C GLY A 249 20.74 -8.83 -16.76
N LEU A 250 20.57 -8.78 -15.44
CA LEU A 250 20.65 -9.96 -14.55
C LEU A 250 19.33 -10.75 -14.49
N VAL A 251 18.24 -10.14 -14.95
CA VAL A 251 16.88 -10.69 -15.09
C VAL A 251 16.24 -10.17 -16.37
#